data_AF-A0A2V9HKR7-F1
#
_entry.id   AF-A0A2V9HKR7-F1
#
_cell.length_a   1.000
_cell.length_b   1.000
_cell.length_c   1.000
_cell.angle_alpha   90.00
_cell.angle_beta   90.00
_cell.angle_gamma   90.00
#
_symmetry.space_group_name_H-M   'P 1'
#
loop_
_entity.id
_entity.type
_entity.pdbx_description
1 polymer ?
#
loop_
_entity_poly.entity_id
_entity_poly.type
_entity_poly.pdbx_seq_one_letter_code
_entity_poly.pdbx_strand_id
1 'polypeptide(L)' 'SNVIETALLVTKRARDHNKKANIIVRCYLDEFTEILESLGANEVISSSKSAFNEIATHVGAVAAQS' A
#
# COMPACT_ATOMS: atom_id res chain seq x y z
N SER A 1 -16.25 -3.53 6.49
CA SER A 1 -15.84 -3.49 5.07
C SER A 1 -14.48 -4.14 4.98
N ASN A 2 -14.36 -5.31 4.34
CA ASN A 2 -13.15 -6.15 4.41
C ASN A 2 -12.19 -5.88 3.23
N VAL A 3 -11.67 -4.66 3.18
CA VAL A 3 -10.84 -4.14 2.08
C VAL A 3 -9.55 -4.97 1.92
N ILE A 4 -9.00 -5.47 3.04
CA ILE A 4 -7.77 -6.26 3.05
C ILE A 4 -7.97 -7.66 2.46
N GLU A 5 -9.00 -8.40 2.87
CA GLU A 5 -9.32 -9.71 2.28
C GLU A 5 -9.52 -9.60 0.77
N THR A 6 -10.18 -8.54 0.32
CA THR A 6 -10.37 -8.26 -1.11
C THR A 6 -9.04 -8.02 -1.80
N ALA A 7 -8.16 -7.20 -1.24
CA ALA A 7 -6.84 -6.91 -1.81
C ALA A 7 -5.98 -8.18 -1.92
N LEU A 8 -5.96 -9.02 -0.89
CA LEU A 8 -5.23 -10.29 -0.89
C LEU A 8 -5.76 -11.23 -1.99
N LEU A 9 -7.07 -11.43 -2.03
CA LEU A 9 -7.72 -12.36 -2.96
C LEU A 9 -7.58 -11.91 -4.42
N VAL A 10 -7.78 -10.61 -4.68
CA VAL A 10 -7.68 -10.04 -6.03
C VAL A 10 -6.24 -10.08 -6.52
N THR A 11 -5.26 -9.73 -5.67
CA THR A 11 -3.83 -9.77 -6.03
C THR A 11 -3.43 -11.18 -6.47
N LYS A 12 -3.77 -12.19 -5.66
CA LYS A 12 -3.47 -13.59 -5.97
C LYS A 12 -4.11 -14.03 -7.28
N ARG A 13 -5.41 -13.77 -7.45
CA ARG A 13 -6.14 -14.15 -8.66
C ARG A 13 -5.61 -13.44 -9.91
N ALA A 14 -5.27 -12.16 -9.80
CA ALA A 14 -4.71 -11.38 -10.90
C ALA A 14 -3.36 -11.96 -11.35
N ARG A 15 -2.47 -12.30 -10.41
CA ARG A 15 -1.18 -12.93 -10.72
C ARG A 15 -1.33 -14.33 -11.31
N ASP A 16 -2.24 -15.14 -10.76
CA ASP A 16 -2.51 -16.50 -11.24
C ASP A 16 -3.06 -16.50 -12.68
N HIS A 17 -3.94 -15.56 -13.01
CA HIS A 17 -4.53 -15.43 -14.34
C HIS A 17 -3.57 -14.81 -15.37
N ASN A 18 -2.77 -13.82 -14.97
CA ASN A 18 -1.80 -13.18 -15.85
C ASN A 18 -0.45 -12.98 -15.15
N LYS A 19 0.47 -13.89 -15.42
CA LYS A 19 1.84 -13.86 -14.87
C LYS A 19 2.64 -12.62 -15.27
N LYS A 20 2.23 -11.88 -16.30
CA LYS A 20 2.92 -10.68 -16.80
C LYS A 20 2.23 -9.37 -16.40
N ALA A 21 1.09 -9.43 -15.72
CA ALA A 21 0.40 -8.22 -15.28
C ALA A 21 1.30 -7.41 -14.33
N ASN A 22 1.27 -6.09 -14.49
CA ASN A 22 1.85 -5.16 -13.51
C ASN A 22 0.78 -4.85 -12.46
N ILE A 23 0.96 -5.39 -11.25
CA ILE A 23 -0.03 -5.34 -10.17
C ILE A 23 0.46 -4.36 -9.11
N ILE A 24 -0.26 -3.24 -8.96
CA ILE A 24 0.02 -2.22 -7.94
C ILE A 24 -1.11 -2.25 -6.93
N VAL A 25 -0.78 -2.36 -5.64
CA VAL A 25 -1.77 -2.46 -4.56
C VAL A 25 -1.60 -1.31 -3.58
N ARG A 26 -2.71 -0.66 -3.21
CA ARG A 26 -2.71 0.31 -2.10
C ARG A 26 -3.12 -0.42 -0.81
N CYS A 27 -2.28 -0.34 0.23
CA CYS A 27 -2.58 -0.89 1.55
C CYS A 27 -2.35 0.17 2.62
N TYR A 28 -3.17 0.22 3.67
CA TYR A 28 -2.95 1.12 4.81
C TYR A 28 -2.36 0.39 6.03
N LEU A 29 -2.29 -0.94 5.97
CA LEU A 29 -1.71 -1.78 7.02
C LEU A 29 -0.38 -2.29 6.51
N ASP A 30 0.71 -1.74 7.05
CA ASP A 30 2.06 -2.01 6.59
C ASP A 30 2.44 -3.49 6.77
N GLU A 31 1.88 -4.16 7.78
CA GLU A 31 2.08 -5.59 8.05
C GLU A 31 1.61 -6.51 6.91
N PHE A 32 0.72 -6.05 6.03
CA PHE A 32 0.25 -6.83 4.88
C PHE A 32 1.06 -6.56 3.60
N THR A 33 2.03 -5.64 3.63
CA THR A 33 2.85 -5.30 2.47
C THR A 33 3.61 -6.52 1.96
N GLU A 34 4.34 -7.19 2.85
CA GLU A 34 5.11 -8.40 2.51
C GLU A 34 4.22 -9.52 1.99
N ILE A 35 3.01 -9.67 2.56
CA ILE A 35 2.04 -10.66 2.12
C ILE A 35 1.59 -10.35 0.68
N LEU A 36 1.22 -9.11 0.38
CA LEU A 36 0.79 -8.70 -0.95
C LEU A 36 1.89 -8.86 -2.00
N GLU A 37 3.15 -8.53 -1.66
CA GLU A 37 4.32 -8.77 -2.50
C GLU A 37 4.51 -10.27 -2.77
N SER A 38 4.40 -11.12 -1.74
CA SER A 38 4.50 -12.57 -1.88
C SER A 38 3.38 -13.19 -2.75
N LEU A 39 2.19 -12.56 -2.75
CA LEU A 39 1.07 -12.95 -3.60
C LEU A 39 1.24 -12.49 -5.06
N GLY A 40 2.26 -11.68 -5.34
CA GLY A 40 2.66 -11.26 -6.67
C GLY A 40 2.28 -9.82 -7.00
N ALA A 41 2.08 -8.94 -6.02
CA ALA A 41 2.12 -7.50 -6.28
C ALA A 41 3.53 -7.11 -6.76
N ASN A 42 3.60 -6.22 -7.75
CA ASN A 42 4.86 -5.62 -8.20
C ASN A 42 5.26 -4.44 -7.31
N GLU A 43 4.27 -3.74 -6.78
CA GLU A 43 4.44 -2.60 -5.90
C GLU A 43 3.29 -2.53 -4.91
N VAL A 44 3.62 -2.24 -3.66
CA VAL A 44 2.62 -1.97 -2.62
C VAL A 44 2.82 -0.57 -2.08
N ILE A 45 1.81 0.27 -2.27
CA ILE A 45 1.80 1.66 -1.81
C ILE A 45 1.16 1.71 -0.43
N SER A 46 1.97 2.01 0.59
CA SER A 46 1.49 2.28 1.94
C SER A 46 0.85 3.65 2.03
N SER A 47 -0.48 3.69 2.18
CA SER A 47 -1.20 4.95 2.35
C SER A 47 -1.02 5.54 3.75
N SER A 48 -0.77 4.72 4.78
CA SER A 48 -0.44 5.18 6.14
C SER A 48 0.89 5.92 6.15
N LYS A 49 1.94 5.36 5.54
CA LYS A 49 3.25 6.00 5.40
C LYS A 49 3.17 7.28 4.58
N SER A 50 2.44 7.24 3.47
CA SER A 50 2.23 8.42 2.63
C SER A 50 1.53 9.55 3.39
N ALA A 51 0.46 9.22 4.12
CA ALA A 51 -0.24 10.20 4.96
C ALA A 51 0.65 10.74 6.09
N PHE A 52 1.41 9.86 6.75
CA PHE A 52 2.33 10.27 7.81
C PHE A 52 3.36 11.28 7.30
N ASN A 53 4.00 11.01 6.16
CA ASN A 53 5.00 11.91 5.60
C ASN A 53 4.41 13.31 5.33
N GLU A 54 3.23 13.37 4.72
CA GLU A 54 2.58 14.64 4.42
C GLU A 54 2.23 15.43 5.70
N ILE A 55 1.67 14.74 6.70
CA ILE A 55 1.33 15.35 7.99
C ILE A 55 2.61 15.84 8.70
N ALA A 56 3.66 15.03 8.74
CA ALA A 56 4.92 15.37 9.38
C ALA A 56 5.59 16.58 8.71
N THR A 57 5.57 16.63 7.37
CA THR A 57 6.07 17.79 6.61
C THR A 57 5.29 19.06 6.96
N HIS A 58 3.96 18.98 7.01
CA HIS A 58 3.14 20.15 7.34
C HIS A 58 3.36 20.64 8.78
N VAL A 59 3.41 19.71 9.75
CA VAL A 59 3.67 20.05 11.16
C VAL A 59 5.07 20.66 11.34
N GLY A 60 6.09 20.10 10.67
CA GLY A 60 7.45 20.65 10.70
C GLY A 60 7.55 22.05 10.09
N ALA A 61 6.84 22.30 8.99
CA ALA A 61 6.80 23.63 8.36
C ALA A 61 6.14 24.68 9.26
N VAL A 62 5.08 24.33 9.98
CA VAL A 62 4.43 25.21 10.96
C VAL A 62 5.38 25.52 12.11
N ALA A 63 6.08 24.52 12.65
CA ALA A 63 7.04 24.71 13.75
C ALA A 63 8.26 25.56 13.37
N ALA A 64 8.65 25.59 12.10
CA ALA A 64 9.76 26.42 11.61
C ALA A 64 9.37 27.90 11.36
N GLN A 65 8.08 28.23 11.38
CA GLN A 65 7.55 29.58 11.18
C GLN A 65 7.15 30.29 12.48
N SER A 66 7.16 29.57 13.60
CA SER A 66 6.91 30.06 14.96
C SER A 66 8.22 30.35 15.70
#